data_AF-A0A4Y9ZRR6-F1
#
_entry.id   AF-A0A4Y9ZRR6-F1
#
_cell.length_a   1.000
_cell.length_b   1.000
_cell.length_c   1.000
_cell.angle_alpha   90.00
_cell.angle_beta   90.00
_cell.angle_gamma   90.00
#
_symmetry.space_group_name_H-M   'P 1'
#
loop_
_entity.id
_entity.type
_entity.pdbx_description
1 polymer ?
#
loop_
_entity_poly.entity_id
_entity_poly.type
_entity_poly.pdbx_seq_one_letter_code
_entity_poly.pdbx_strand_id
1 'polypeptide(L)'
;MSSHVLVTYASSQSFLSSDQWRHVHNALLSHFPLRSIHWKPLSRPSVRTIQELDVKLVPFDSIRDEHTSQVPSTLLEKPLLNLYIVHCEDNDAYRTTVRKQIKDWHAIVNQRKNQEWIILQVNKAGAETAAGGFFQMKGAAKAELLELARHQLDIIGIGAGHLPSKPPFSMPLPAKDQEPSSKRSSRQISKADILASIGDKEAFYDLYIALSNRAIESYAKAGRRKFALKLHGSLAALDVHRGRLSQALQTYSSLPAHYAPYKWSSLESYMLLRAIQTYDQGENAKDQQWINVALSFLRSYVTDLGKDLLMQEGDNTIYVDNIVQSLRAAVRNVDADFTEADHPAITIQPPAMRE
;
A
#
# COMPACT_ATOMS: atom_id res chain seq x y z
N MET A 1 10.76 41.85 25.68
CA MET A 1 9.99 40.65 26.07
C MET A 1 10.40 39.53 25.14
N SER A 2 10.97 38.42 25.64
CA SER A 2 11.31 37.28 24.79
C SER A 2 10.01 36.56 24.39
N SER A 3 9.67 36.60 23.11
CA SER A 3 8.52 35.87 22.56
C SER A 3 8.89 34.40 22.43
N HIS A 4 8.38 33.55 23.31
CA HIS A 4 8.51 32.10 23.23
C HIS A 4 7.22 31.47 22.71
N VAL A 5 7.36 30.34 22.03
CA VAL A 5 6.22 29.49 21.66
C VAL A 5 5.97 28.48 22.77
N LEU A 6 4.70 28.24 23.09
CA LEU A 6 4.31 27.23 24.07
C LEU A 6 4.12 25.87 23.41
N VAL A 7 4.73 24.84 24.01
CA VAL A 7 4.54 23.43 23.66
C VAL A 7 4.16 22.69 24.94
N THR A 8 3.08 21.92 24.91
CA THR A 8 2.68 21.13 26.07
C THR A 8 3.17 19.70 26.00
N TYR A 9 3.32 19.04 27.14
CA TYR A 9 3.49 17.59 27.21
C TYR A 9 2.50 16.93 28.18
N ALA A 10 2.05 15.73 27.83
CA ALA A 10 1.27 14.83 28.68
C ALA A 10 1.80 13.40 28.55
N SER A 11 1.65 12.60 29.60
CA SER A 11 1.96 11.17 29.61
C SER A 11 1.27 10.51 30.83
N SER A 12 1.50 9.21 31.03
CA SER A 12 1.09 8.55 32.27
C SER A 12 1.85 9.13 33.48
N GLN A 13 1.18 9.23 34.62
CA GLN A 13 1.78 9.75 35.85
C GLN A 13 2.99 8.92 36.31
N SER A 14 2.93 7.61 36.10
CA SER A 14 4.06 6.70 36.36
C SER A 14 5.29 7.05 35.50
N PHE A 15 5.09 7.36 34.23
CA PHE A 15 6.19 7.77 33.35
C PHE A 15 6.73 9.16 33.70
N LEU A 16 5.85 10.14 33.95
CA LEU A 16 6.28 11.50 34.33
C LEU A 16 7.07 11.54 35.65
N SER A 17 6.87 10.56 36.52
CA SER A 17 7.62 10.43 37.78
C SER A 17 8.94 9.66 37.62
N SER A 18 9.20 9.07 36.46
CA SER A 18 10.36 8.20 36.21
C SER A 18 11.63 8.97 35.87
N ASP A 19 12.78 8.35 36.10
CA ASP A 19 14.08 8.87 35.62
C ASP A 19 14.13 8.96 34.09
N GLN A 20 13.46 8.06 33.39
CA GLN A 20 13.43 8.08 31.93
C GLN A 20 12.80 9.36 31.39
N TRP A 21 11.75 9.87 32.04
CA TRP A 21 11.18 11.17 31.68
C TRP A 21 12.19 12.30 31.90
N ARG A 22 12.94 12.31 33.02
CA ARG A 22 13.98 13.34 33.26
C ARG A 22 14.99 13.40 32.11
N HIS A 23 15.43 12.24 31.61
CA HIS A 23 16.34 12.16 30.47
C HIS A 23 15.69 12.70 29.19
N VAL A 24 14.46 12.28 28.86
CA VAL A 24 13.74 12.76 27.68
C VAL A 24 13.50 14.27 27.74
N HIS A 25 13.07 14.77 28.90
CA HIS A 25 12.82 16.19 29.13
C HIS A 25 14.10 17.02 28.96
N ASN A 26 15.20 16.60 29.58
CA ASN A 26 16.49 17.28 29.43
C ASN A 26 17.01 17.24 27.98
N ALA A 27 16.83 16.12 27.28
CA ALA A 27 17.18 16.01 25.87
C ALA A 27 16.36 17.00 25.01
N LEU A 28 15.05 17.09 25.20
CA LEU A 28 14.21 18.07 24.51
C LEU A 28 14.67 19.51 24.79
N LEU A 29 14.92 19.84 26.06
CA LEU A 29 15.38 21.17 26.44
C LEU A 29 16.76 21.51 25.85
N SER A 30 17.65 20.53 25.69
CA SER A 30 18.97 20.74 25.08
C SER A 30 18.93 21.13 23.60
N HIS A 31 17.80 20.89 22.92
CA HIS A 31 17.57 21.30 21.55
C HIS A 31 16.94 22.69 21.43
N PHE A 32 16.60 23.33 22.54
CA PHE A 32 16.03 24.68 22.55
C PHE A 32 17.08 25.73 22.95
N PRO A 33 17.03 26.94 22.37
CA PRO A 33 16.09 27.39 21.33
C PRO A 33 16.40 26.79 19.95
N LEU A 34 15.37 26.62 19.12
CA LEU A 34 15.54 26.10 17.77
C LEU A 34 16.22 27.17 16.90
N ARG A 35 17.30 26.80 16.20
CA ARG A 35 18.08 27.73 15.36
C ARG A 35 17.95 27.38 13.88
N SER A 36 18.02 28.39 13.03
CA SER A 36 18.11 28.22 11.56
C SER A 36 16.96 27.41 10.95
N ILE A 37 15.72 27.67 11.38
CA ILE A 37 14.54 26.99 10.83
C ILE A 37 14.22 27.59 9.46
N HIS A 38 14.22 26.76 8.43
CA HIS A 38 13.86 27.15 7.08
C HIS A 38 12.43 26.67 6.77
N TRP A 39 11.52 27.61 6.60
CA TRP A 39 10.14 27.33 6.23
C TRP A 39 9.86 27.78 4.81
N LYS A 40 9.43 26.87 3.94
CA LYS A 40 8.97 27.18 2.59
C LYS A 40 7.45 26.97 2.52
N PRO A 41 6.63 28.04 2.60
CA PRO A 41 5.18 27.90 2.53
C PRO A 41 4.73 27.35 1.18
N LEU A 42 3.74 26.46 1.16
CA LEU A 42 3.16 25.95 -0.11
C LEU A 42 2.49 27.06 -0.95
N SER A 43 2.14 28.18 -0.31
CA SER A 43 1.48 29.33 -0.94
C SER A 43 2.45 30.36 -1.53
N ARG A 44 3.77 30.28 -1.26
CA ARG A 44 4.77 31.26 -1.71
C ARG A 44 6.09 30.61 -2.11
N PRO A 45 6.76 31.07 -3.19
CA PRO A 45 7.99 30.44 -3.67
C PRO A 45 9.22 30.73 -2.79
N SER A 46 9.20 31.77 -1.96
CA SER A 46 10.33 32.21 -1.14
C SER A 46 10.46 31.45 0.18
N VAL A 47 11.66 30.98 0.50
CA VAL A 47 12.01 30.43 1.82
C VAL A 47 12.05 31.56 2.86
N ARG A 48 11.48 31.30 4.04
CA ARG A 48 11.55 32.15 5.22
C ARG A 48 12.48 31.49 6.23
N THR A 49 13.44 32.24 6.75
CA THR A 49 14.36 31.75 7.77
C THR A 49 14.01 32.36 9.11
N ILE A 50 13.78 31.51 10.12
CA ILE A 50 13.66 31.90 11.51
C ILE A 50 15.01 31.60 12.16
N GLN A 51 15.74 32.65 12.54
CA GLN A 51 17.09 32.53 13.07
C GLN A 51 17.11 31.82 14.42
N GLU A 52 16.16 32.16 15.27
CA GLU A 52 16.01 31.60 16.61
C GLU A 52 14.54 31.60 17.00
N LEU A 53 14.06 30.45 17.48
CA LEU A 53 12.72 30.26 18.00
C LEU A 53 12.83 29.66 19.38
N ASP A 54 12.50 30.47 20.39
CA ASP A 54 12.44 30.03 21.77
C ASP A 54 11.19 29.18 22.00
N VAL A 55 11.36 28.04 22.65
CA VAL A 55 10.31 27.05 22.89
C VAL A 55 10.24 26.78 24.37
N LYS A 56 9.07 27.05 24.96
CA LYS A 56 8.79 26.76 26.36
C LYS A 56 7.94 25.50 26.46
N LEU A 57 8.54 24.46 27.03
CA LEU A 57 7.90 23.17 27.28
C LEU A 57 7.19 23.19 28.65
N VAL A 58 5.88 22.89 28.69
CA VAL A 58 5.08 22.94 29.93
C VAL A 58 4.12 21.73 30.06
N PRO A 59 3.71 21.33 31.27
CA PRO A 59 2.70 20.28 31.43
C PRO A 59 1.37 20.66 30.76
N PHE A 60 0.71 19.70 30.11
CA PHE A 60 -0.59 19.91 29.47
C PHE A 60 -1.65 20.46 30.43
N ASP A 61 -1.71 19.91 31.65
CA ASP A 61 -2.68 20.28 32.67
C ASP A 61 -2.40 21.67 33.30
N SER A 62 -1.22 22.25 33.04
CA SER A 62 -0.89 23.60 33.52
C SER A 62 -1.60 24.70 32.71
N ILE A 63 -2.19 24.33 31.56
CA ILE A 63 -2.86 25.27 30.67
C ILE A 63 -4.37 25.14 30.85
N ARG A 64 -4.96 26.19 31.43
CA ARG A 64 -6.40 26.29 31.63
C ARG A 64 -7.10 26.59 30.31
N ASP A 65 -8.24 25.94 30.07
CA ASP A 65 -9.08 26.23 28.91
C ASP A 65 -9.74 27.62 29.05
N GLU A 66 -9.80 28.34 27.93
CA GLU A 66 -10.18 29.76 27.81
C GLU A 66 -11.61 30.13 28.22
N HIS A 67 -12.47 29.19 28.61
CA HIS A 67 -13.87 29.49 28.95
C HIS A 67 -14.05 30.45 30.15
N THR A 68 -12.97 30.93 30.78
CA THR A 68 -12.98 31.80 31.97
C THR A 68 -12.39 33.19 31.77
N SER A 69 -11.86 33.57 30.60
CA SER A 69 -11.25 34.89 30.39
C SER A 69 -11.93 35.70 29.28
N GLN A 70 -12.29 36.95 29.57
CA GLN A 70 -12.80 37.92 28.58
C GLN A 70 -11.68 38.72 27.90
N VAL A 71 -10.41 38.45 28.22
CA VAL A 71 -9.26 39.17 27.67
C VAL A 71 -8.81 38.53 26.35
N PRO A 72 -8.67 39.28 25.24
CA PRO A 72 -8.15 38.76 23.98
C PRO A 72 -6.72 38.24 24.17
N SER A 73 -6.51 36.95 23.93
CA SER A 73 -5.20 36.31 23.95
C SER A 73 -4.53 36.37 22.58
N THR A 74 -3.21 36.51 22.56
CA THR A 74 -2.43 36.44 21.31
C THR A 74 -2.17 34.98 20.92
N LEU A 75 -1.90 34.70 19.64
CA LEU A 75 -1.57 33.33 19.18
C LEU A 75 -0.36 32.71 19.89
N LEU A 76 0.54 33.53 20.43
CA LEU A 76 1.74 33.07 21.15
C LEU A 76 1.45 32.69 22.61
N GLU A 77 0.32 33.11 23.17
CA GLU A 77 -0.12 32.75 24.53
C GLU A 77 -0.83 31.38 24.55
N LYS A 78 -1.11 30.82 23.37
CA LYS A 78 -1.68 29.47 23.23
C LYS A 78 -0.59 28.47 22.85
N PRO A 79 -0.70 27.21 23.29
CA PRO A 79 0.13 26.13 22.78
C PRO A 79 -0.03 26.01 21.28
N LEU A 80 1.07 26.08 20.53
CA LEU A 80 1.06 25.76 19.11
C LEU A 80 1.10 24.25 18.87
N LEU A 81 1.66 23.50 19.83
CA LEU A 81 1.83 22.05 19.73
C LEU A 81 1.58 21.37 21.08
N ASN A 82 0.82 20.27 21.04
CA ASN A 82 0.57 19.41 22.18
C ASN A 82 1.22 18.04 21.98
N LEU A 83 2.09 17.63 22.89
CA LEU A 83 2.77 16.35 22.86
C LEU A 83 2.10 15.35 23.81
N TYR A 84 1.84 14.13 23.35
CA TYR A 84 1.54 13.00 24.22
C TYR A 84 2.65 11.96 24.12
N ILE A 85 3.32 11.72 25.24
CA ILE A 85 4.45 10.81 25.30
C ILE A 85 3.97 9.45 25.77
N VAL A 86 4.23 8.44 24.94
CA VAL A 86 3.86 7.06 25.17
C VAL A 86 5.10 6.29 25.56
N HIS A 87 5.10 5.79 26.79
CA HIS A 87 6.00 4.75 27.24
C HIS A 87 5.18 3.49 27.51
N CYS A 88 5.50 2.41 26.81
CA CYS A 88 4.77 1.15 26.90
C CYS A 88 5.79 0.01 26.83
N GLU A 89 5.81 -0.83 27.86
CA GLU A 89 6.78 -1.92 27.95
C GLU A 89 6.32 -3.17 27.17
N ASP A 90 5.00 -3.42 27.10
CA ASP A 90 4.42 -4.57 26.41
C ASP A 90 3.06 -4.25 25.72
N ASN A 91 2.53 -5.23 24.96
CA ASN A 91 1.29 -5.08 24.19
C ASN A 91 0.04 -5.05 25.09
N ASP A 92 0.08 -5.75 26.23
CA ASP A 92 -1.07 -5.89 27.11
C ASP A 92 -1.32 -4.59 27.89
N ALA A 93 -0.25 -3.95 28.37
CA ALA A 93 -0.28 -2.60 28.91
C ALA A 93 -0.87 -1.60 27.90
N TYR A 94 -0.51 -1.74 26.61
CA TYR A 94 -1.10 -0.90 25.57
C TYR A 94 -2.61 -1.09 25.44
N ARG A 95 -3.06 -2.35 25.34
CA ARG A 95 -4.47 -2.69 25.13
C ARG A 95 -5.35 -2.29 26.31
N THR A 96 -4.86 -2.47 27.53
CA THR A 96 -5.64 -2.30 28.76
C THR A 96 -5.69 -0.85 29.23
N THR A 97 -4.58 -0.11 29.15
CA THR A 97 -4.46 1.22 29.78
C THR A 97 -4.08 2.32 28.80
N VAL A 98 -2.94 2.19 28.11
CA VAL A 98 -2.36 3.28 27.32
C VAL A 98 -3.27 3.70 26.16
N ARG A 99 -3.93 2.75 25.48
CA ARG A 99 -4.87 3.06 24.39
C ARG A 99 -6.01 3.96 24.84
N LYS A 100 -6.54 3.74 26.05
CA LYS A 100 -7.60 4.57 26.62
C LYS A 100 -7.07 5.97 26.93
N GLN A 101 -5.93 6.08 27.60
CA GLN A 101 -5.32 7.37 27.93
C GLN A 101 -5.01 8.22 26.68
N ILE A 102 -4.48 7.60 25.61
CA ILE A 102 -4.26 8.29 24.33
C ILE A 102 -5.58 8.80 23.75
N LYS A 103 -6.63 7.96 23.75
CA LYS A 103 -7.94 8.36 23.22
C LYS A 103 -8.55 9.52 24.00
N ASP A 104 -8.48 9.46 25.33
CA ASP A 104 -9.04 10.47 26.22
C ASP A 104 -8.31 11.80 26.04
N TRP A 105 -6.96 11.78 26.00
CA TRP A 105 -6.17 12.98 25.72
C TRP A 105 -6.42 13.53 24.30
N HIS A 106 -6.45 12.67 23.28
CA HIS A 106 -6.69 13.07 21.90
C HIS A 106 -8.06 13.74 21.75
N ALA A 107 -9.09 13.23 22.44
CA ALA A 107 -10.43 13.83 22.43
C ALA A 107 -10.44 15.27 22.96
N ILE A 108 -9.55 15.62 23.90
CA ILE A 108 -9.41 16.98 24.44
C ILE A 108 -8.68 17.87 23.43
N VAL A 109 -7.48 17.48 22.99
CA VAL A 109 -6.67 18.32 22.09
C VAL A 109 -7.31 18.53 20.73
N ASN A 110 -8.06 17.55 20.22
CA ASN A 110 -8.74 17.67 18.94
C ASN A 110 -9.89 18.70 18.94
N GLN A 111 -10.35 19.14 20.12
CA GLN A 111 -11.33 20.23 20.24
C GLN A 111 -10.68 21.61 20.24
N ARG A 112 -9.35 21.69 20.46
CA ARG A 112 -8.62 22.96 20.54
C ARG A 112 -8.26 23.43 19.13
N LYS A 113 -8.87 24.53 18.70
CA LYS A 113 -8.61 25.14 17.38
C LYS A 113 -7.21 25.75 17.33
N ASN A 114 -6.54 25.61 16.18
CA ASN A 114 -5.22 26.16 15.91
C ASN A 114 -4.09 25.65 16.82
N GLN A 115 -4.27 24.47 17.41
CA GLN A 115 -3.21 23.78 18.14
C GLN A 115 -2.96 22.42 17.48
N GLU A 116 -1.72 22.17 17.08
CA GLU A 116 -1.34 20.88 16.52
C GLU A 116 -1.07 19.88 17.65
N TRP A 117 -1.04 18.59 17.32
CA TRP A 117 -0.74 17.54 18.28
C TRP A 117 0.15 16.45 17.68
N ILE A 118 1.03 15.89 18.51
CA ILE A 118 1.93 14.80 18.14
C ILE A 118 1.95 13.77 19.27
N ILE A 119 1.93 12.48 18.91
CA ILE A 119 2.13 11.37 19.84
C ILE A 119 3.55 10.83 19.65
N LEU A 120 4.37 10.88 20.71
CA LEU A 120 5.77 10.46 20.73
C LEU A 120 5.91 9.13 21.47
N GLN A 121 6.46 8.10 20.84
CA GLN A 121 6.75 6.83 21.51
C GLN A 121 8.21 6.79 21.97
N VAL A 122 8.43 6.53 23.26
CA VAL A 122 9.78 6.40 23.85
C VAL A 122 10.09 4.93 24.08
N ASN A 123 11.05 4.40 23.31
CA ASN A 123 11.55 3.03 23.44
C ASN A 123 12.86 3.01 24.24
N LYS A 124 13.13 1.91 24.97
CA LYS A 124 14.44 1.68 25.61
C LYS A 124 15.50 1.44 24.53
N ALA A 125 16.67 2.07 24.66
CA ALA A 125 17.82 1.78 23.82
C ALA A 125 18.29 0.34 24.09
N GLY A 126 18.28 -0.51 23.06
CA GLY A 126 18.55 -1.95 23.16
C GLY A 126 17.36 -2.86 22.82
N ALA A 127 16.16 -2.31 22.62
CA ALA A 127 15.01 -3.06 22.11
C ALA A 127 15.00 -3.07 20.57
N GLU A 128 16.01 -3.66 19.93
CA GLU A 128 15.97 -3.94 18.47
C GLU A 128 15.05 -5.11 18.11
N THR A 129 14.39 -5.75 19.08
CA THR A 129 13.58 -6.96 18.85
C THR A 129 12.28 -6.92 19.64
N ALA A 130 11.35 -6.01 19.27
CA ALA A 130 9.89 -6.17 19.47
C ALA A 130 9.05 -4.91 19.09
N ALA A 131 9.52 -4.04 18.19
CA ALA A 131 8.71 -2.93 17.65
C ALA A 131 7.56 -3.39 16.71
N GLY A 132 7.09 -4.63 16.84
CA GLY A 132 6.25 -5.32 15.88
C GLY A 132 4.81 -4.83 15.78
N GLY A 133 4.19 -4.27 16.82
CA GLY A 133 2.76 -3.93 16.75
C GLY A 133 2.45 -2.60 16.05
N PHE A 134 3.00 -1.50 16.60
CA PHE A 134 2.59 -0.15 16.22
C PHE A 134 3.23 0.35 14.91
N PHE A 135 4.49 -0.03 14.66
CA PHE A 135 5.19 0.31 13.41
C PHE A 135 4.73 -0.55 12.22
N GLN A 136 4.32 -1.80 12.44
CA GLN A 136 3.62 -2.58 11.39
C GLN A 136 2.27 -1.94 11.02
N MET A 137 1.54 -1.38 11.99
CA MET A 137 0.28 -0.68 11.73
C MET A 137 0.47 0.60 10.89
N LYS A 138 1.50 1.41 11.20
CA LYS A 138 1.87 2.57 10.36
C LYS A 138 2.36 2.16 8.97
N GLY A 139 3.16 1.09 8.89
CA GLY A 139 3.62 0.53 7.61
C GLY A 139 2.48 0.06 6.74
N ALA A 140 1.49 -0.62 7.32
CA ALA A 140 0.29 -1.09 6.65
C ALA A 140 -0.58 0.07 6.15
N ALA A 141 -0.88 1.06 7.00
CA ALA A 141 -1.68 2.22 6.60
C ALA A 141 -0.98 3.02 5.48
N LYS A 142 0.34 3.20 5.56
CA LYS A 142 1.13 3.81 4.49
C LYS A 142 1.01 3.02 3.18
N ALA A 143 1.11 1.69 3.25
CA ALA A 143 0.99 0.84 2.08
C ALA A 143 -0.41 0.93 1.43
N GLU A 144 -1.47 0.93 2.23
CA GLU A 144 -2.85 1.12 1.77
C GLU A 144 -3.06 2.48 1.10
N LEU A 145 -2.50 3.56 1.66
CA LEU A 145 -2.55 4.90 1.05
C LEU A 145 -1.79 4.95 -0.29
N LEU A 146 -0.65 4.26 -0.40
CA LEU A 146 0.11 4.17 -1.65
C LEU A 146 -0.65 3.35 -2.69
N GLU A 147 -1.29 2.25 -2.31
CA GLU A 147 -2.15 1.47 -3.20
C GLU A 147 -3.38 2.29 -3.64
N LEU A 148 -4.00 3.07 -2.74
CA LEU A 148 -5.10 3.98 -3.11
C LEU A 148 -4.62 5.05 -4.11
N ALA A 149 -3.44 5.63 -3.90
CA ALA A 149 -2.87 6.57 -4.85
C ALA A 149 -2.59 5.92 -6.21
N ARG A 150 -2.15 4.65 -6.25
CA ARG A 150 -2.01 3.88 -7.50
C ARG A 150 -3.35 3.65 -8.18
N HIS A 151 -4.42 3.38 -7.44
CA HIS A 151 -5.77 3.31 -8.02
C HIS A 151 -6.23 4.65 -8.63
N GLN A 152 -5.82 5.78 -8.07
CA GLN A 152 -6.08 7.07 -8.72
C GLN A 152 -5.31 7.22 -10.04
N LEU A 153 -4.08 6.68 -10.12
CA LEU A 153 -3.35 6.60 -11.38
C LEU A 153 -4.02 5.67 -12.38
N ASP A 154 -4.68 4.58 -11.96
CA ASP A 154 -5.48 3.76 -12.88
C ASP A 154 -6.57 4.61 -13.55
N ILE A 155 -7.32 5.39 -12.75
CA ILE A 155 -8.39 6.28 -13.26
C ILE A 155 -7.82 7.33 -14.22
N ILE A 156 -6.73 7.99 -13.83
CA ILE A 156 -6.08 9.03 -14.66
C ILE A 156 -5.53 8.41 -15.94
N GLY A 157 -4.85 7.25 -15.84
CA GLY A 157 -4.25 6.56 -16.98
C GLY A 157 -5.31 6.09 -17.98
N ILE A 158 -6.44 5.56 -17.51
CA ILE A 158 -7.57 5.19 -18.39
C ILE A 158 -8.15 6.46 -19.04
N GLY A 159 -8.40 7.51 -18.25
CA GLY A 159 -8.95 8.77 -18.76
C GLY A 159 -8.05 9.50 -19.76
N ALA A 160 -6.73 9.38 -19.61
CA ALA A 160 -5.73 9.94 -20.51
C ALA A 160 -5.38 9.01 -21.70
N GLY A 161 -5.92 7.79 -21.74
CA GLY A 161 -5.63 6.80 -22.78
C GLY A 161 -4.31 6.05 -22.62
N HIS A 162 -3.61 6.20 -21.49
CA HIS A 162 -2.35 5.51 -21.19
C HIS A 162 -2.55 4.07 -20.69
N LEU A 163 -3.73 3.74 -20.15
CA LEU A 163 -4.07 2.39 -19.67
C LEU A 163 -5.38 1.89 -20.28
N PRO A 164 -5.54 0.56 -20.45
CA PRO A 164 -6.77 0.00 -20.98
C PRO A 164 -7.85 -0.08 -19.89
N SER A 165 -9.12 0.14 -20.27
CA SER A 165 -10.28 0.01 -19.37
C SER A 165 -10.69 -1.45 -19.15
N LYS A 166 -9.76 -2.27 -18.63
CA LYS A 166 -9.99 -3.69 -18.30
C LYS A 166 -9.20 -4.09 -17.06
N PRO A 167 -9.56 -5.18 -16.36
CA PRO A 167 -8.79 -5.66 -15.22
C PRO A 167 -7.32 -5.95 -15.59
N PRO A 168 -6.36 -5.67 -14.68
CA PRO A 168 -6.54 -5.21 -13.30
C PRO A 168 -6.55 -3.67 -13.14
N PHE A 169 -6.63 -2.90 -14.23
CA PHE A 169 -6.60 -1.43 -14.18
C PHE A 169 -7.98 -0.84 -13.93
N SER A 170 -9.03 -1.44 -14.50
CA SER A 170 -10.40 -1.04 -14.21
C SER A 170 -10.85 -1.62 -12.85
N MET A 171 -10.85 -0.80 -11.81
CA MET A 171 -11.65 -1.12 -10.62
C MET A 171 -13.14 -0.97 -10.99
N PRO A 172 -14.02 -1.89 -10.58
CA PRO A 172 -15.45 -1.65 -10.60
C PRO A 172 -15.75 -0.55 -9.58
N LEU A 173 -15.69 0.71 -10.02
CA LEU A 173 -16.22 1.83 -9.27
C LEU A 173 -17.75 1.74 -9.37
N PRO A 174 -18.50 1.97 -8.29
CA PRO A 174 -19.95 2.10 -8.41
C PRO A 174 -20.24 3.18 -9.45
N ALA A 175 -21.05 2.81 -10.45
CA ALA A 175 -21.51 3.75 -11.47
C ALA A 175 -22.12 4.95 -10.75
N LYS A 176 -21.45 6.11 -10.84
CA LYS A 176 -22.06 7.34 -10.41
C LYS A 176 -23.07 7.72 -11.48
N ASP A 177 -24.34 7.47 -11.20
CA ASP A 177 -25.42 8.29 -11.76
C ASP A 177 -25.17 9.72 -11.29
N GLN A 178 -24.47 10.49 -12.13
CA GLN A 178 -24.38 11.94 -11.96
C GLN A 178 -24.68 12.58 -13.30
N GLU A 179 -25.89 13.14 -13.37
CA GLU A 179 -26.24 14.25 -14.25
C GLU A 179 -25.12 15.29 -14.32
N PRO A 180 -24.99 16.02 -15.44
CA PRO A 180 -23.90 16.97 -15.67
C PRO A 180 -24.02 18.19 -14.75
N SER A 181 -23.59 18.06 -13.49
CA SER A 181 -23.57 19.17 -12.54
C SER A 181 -22.31 20.03 -12.76
N SER A 182 -22.58 21.29 -13.14
CA SER A 182 -21.76 22.51 -13.05
C SER A 182 -20.23 22.36 -13.12
N LYS A 183 -19.63 23.05 -14.11
CA LYS A 183 -18.19 23.34 -14.25
C LYS A 183 -17.55 23.67 -12.90
N ARG A 184 -17.00 22.65 -12.20
CA ARG A 184 -16.11 22.86 -11.05
C ARG A 184 -14.90 23.60 -11.59
N SER A 185 -14.64 24.80 -11.07
CA SER A 185 -13.39 25.51 -11.30
C SER A 185 -12.25 24.53 -11.03
N SER A 186 -11.43 24.23 -12.04
CA SER A 186 -10.33 23.30 -11.91
C SER A 186 -9.37 23.85 -10.85
N ARG A 187 -9.38 23.23 -9.65
CA ARG A 187 -8.25 23.40 -8.73
C ARG A 187 -7.05 22.84 -9.49
N GLN A 188 -6.11 23.72 -9.86
CA GLN A 188 -4.91 23.30 -10.59
C GLN A 188 -4.21 22.21 -9.79
N ILE A 189 -3.94 21.07 -10.42
CA ILE A 189 -3.20 19.96 -9.82
C ILE A 189 -1.83 20.50 -9.44
N SER A 190 -1.51 20.53 -8.14
CA SER A 190 -0.27 21.13 -7.64
C SER A 190 0.96 20.25 -7.83
N LYS A 191 0.76 18.95 -8.04
CA LYS A 191 1.85 17.97 -8.16
C LYS A 191 2.29 17.84 -9.61
N ALA A 192 3.52 18.30 -9.89
CA ALA A 192 4.11 18.32 -11.23
C ALA A 192 4.16 16.93 -11.89
N ASP A 193 4.53 15.87 -11.16
CA ASP A 193 4.60 14.51 -11.73
C ASP A 193 3.25 14.02 -12.28
N ILE A 194 2.14 14.39 -11.61
CA ILE A 194 0.79 14.01 -12.05
C ILE A 194 0.44 14.80 -13.32
N LEU A 195 0.78 16.09 -13.38
CA LEU A 195 0.57 16.89 -14.58
C LEU A 195 1.37 16.34 -15.78
N ALA A 196 2.63 15.98 -15.57
CA ALA A 196 3.45 15.35 -16.59
C ALA A 196 2.84 14.03 -17.07
N SER A 197 2.39 13.17 -16.15
CA SER A 197 1.77 11.88 -16.50
C SER A 197 0.45 11.97 -17.27
N ILE A 198 -0.23 13.13 -17.26
CA ILE A 198 -1.45 13.30 -18.07
C ILE A 198 -1.06 13.42 -19.55
N GLY A 199 0.00 14.19 -19.87
CA GLY A 199 0.41 14.46 -21.25
C GLY A 199 1.41 13.45 -21.82
N ASP A 200 2.12 12.72 -20.98
CA ASP A 200 3.20 11.81 -21.39
C ASP A 200 3.00 10.40 -20.79
N LYS A 201 2.89 9.42 -21.69
CA LYS A 201 2.69 8.01 -21.36
C LYS A 201 3.89 7.39 -20.61
N GLU A 202 5.12 7.78 -20.94
CA GLU A 202 6.31 7.20 -20.29
C GLU A 202 6.47 7.78 -18.88
N ALA A 203 6.25 9.09 -18.74
CA ALA A 203 6.18 9.73 -17.41
C ALA A 203 5.08 9.11 -16.54
N PHE A 204 3.94 8.74 -17.14
CA PHE A 204 2.90 7.99 -16.45
C PHE A 204 3.38 6.62 -15.98
N TYR A 205 3.99 5.82 -16.87
CA TYR A 205 4.50 4.50 -16.51
C TYR A 205 5.55 4.55 -15.40
N ASP A 206 6.48 5.51 -15.46
CA ASP A 206 7.51 5.67 -14.45
C ASP A 206 6.89 6.01 -13.07
N LEU A 207 5.95 6.96 -13.03
CA LEU A 207 5.24 7.31 -11.81
C LEU A 207 4.45 6.11 -11.25
N TYR A 208 3.79 5.37 -12.13
CA TYR A 208 3.00 4.20 -11.79
C TYR A 208 3.84 3.08 -11.17
N ILE A 209 4.97 2.75 -11.81
CA ILE A 209 5.91 1.74 -11.35
C ILE A 209 6.54 2.16 -10.03
N ALA A 210 7.02 3.41 -9.93
CA ALA A 210 7.60 3.93 -8.71
C ALA A 210 6.63 3.88 -7.53
N LEU A 211 5.37 4.26 -7.74
CA LEU A 211 4.35 4.24 -6.71
C LEU A 211 3.99 2.80 -6.28
N SER A 212 3.86 1.90 -7.25
CA SER A 212 3.57 0.47 -7.01
C SER A 212 4.70 -0.20 -6.22
N ASN A 213 5.96 0.05 -6.59
CA ASN A 213 7.13 -0.48 -5.87
C ASN A 213 7.22 0.03 -4.44
N ARG A 214 6.92 1.31 -4.21
CA ARG A 214 6.85 1.87 -2.84
C ARG A 214 5.74 1.22 -2.01
N ALA A 215 4.60 0.90 -2.63
CA ALA A 215 3.51 0.17 -1.97
C ALA A 215 3.92 -1.27 -1.64
N ILE A 216 4.54 -1.98 -2.57
CA ILE A 216 5.09 -3.33 -2.39
C ILE A 216 6.08 -3.37 -1.21
N GLU A 217 7.05 -2.46 -1.21
CA GLU A 217 8.06 -2.37 -0.14
C GLU A 217 7.40 -2.09 1.21
N SER A 218 6.42 -1.17 1.24
CA SER A 218 5.69 -0.84 2.46
C SER A 218 4.86 -2.02 2.98
N TYR A 219 4.19 -2.77 2.09
CA TYR A 219 3.45 -3.98 2.45
C TYR A 219 4.35 -5.10 2.94
N ALA A 220 5.51 -5.31 2.30
CA ALA A 220 6.49 -6.30 2.72
C ALA A 220 7.02 -5.99 4.12
N LYS A 221 7.42 -4.73 4.38
CA LYS A 221 7.87 -4.25 5.70
C LYS A 221 6.77 -4.36 6.77
N ALA A 222 5.50 -4.26 6.37
CA ALA A 222 4.36 -4.42 7.27
C ALA A 222 3.92 -5.89 7.48
N GLY A 223 4.66 -6.88 6.95
CA GLY A 223 4.30 -8.30 7.05
C GLY A 223 3.07 -8.70 6.21
N ARG A 224 2.57 -7.81 5.35
CA ARG A 224 1.36 -8.00 4.53
C ARG A 224 1.68 -8.54 3.15
N ARG A 225 2.38 -9.68 3.11
CA ARG A 225 2.95 -10.27 1.89
C ARG A 225 1.93 -10.50 0.76
N LYS A 226 0.69 -10.87 1.08
CA LYS A 226 -0.39 -11.07 0.09
C LYS A 226 -0.64 -9.83 -0.78
N PHE A 227 -0.66 -8.64 -0.16
CA PHE A 227 -0.92 -7.39 -0.86
C PHE A 227 0.25 -6.99 -1.75
N ALA A 228 1.48 -7.20 -1.27
CA ALA A 228 2.69 -7.03 -2.09
C ALA A 228 2.67 -7.92 -3.34
N LEU A 229 2.35 -9.21 -3.20
CA LEU A 229 2.28 -10.16 -4.31
C LEU A 229 1.20 -9.79 -5.35
N LYS A 230 0.03 -9.31 -4.90
CA LYS A 230 -1.03 -8.80 -5.79
C LYS A 230 -0.53 -7.64 -6.67
N LEU A 231 0.27 -6.74 -6.12
CA LEU A 231 0.81 -5.60 -6.87
C LEU A 231 1.85 -6.02 -7.92
N HIS A 232 2.63 -7.07 -7.67
CA HIS A 232 3.50 -7.65 -8.71
C HIS A 232 2.71 -8.14 -9.94
N GLY A 233 1.56 -8.79 -9.72
CA GLY A 233 0.67 -9.19 -10.82
C GLY A 233 0.09 -8.00 -11.62
N SER A 234 -0.08 -6.85 -10.97
CA SER A 234 -0.52 -5.60 -11.62
C SER A 234 0.61 -4.94 -12.43
N LEU A 235 1.85 -5.00 -11.94
CA LEU A 235 3.03 -4.58 -12.71
C LEU A 235 3.27 -5.46 -13.93
N ALA A 236 3.11 -6.78 -13.79
CA ALA A 236 3.17 -7.70 -14.94
C ALA A 236 2.10 -7.36 -16.00
N ALA A 237 0.89 -7.00 -15.58
CA ALA A 237 -0.15 -6.55 -16.51
C ALA A 237 0.23 -5.25 -17.23
N LEU A 238 0.93 -4.34 -16.54
CA LEU A 238 1.45 -3.11 -17.15
C LEU A 238 2.53 -3.44 -18.17
N ASP A 239 3.41 -4.39 -17.88
CA ASP A 239 4.44 -4.83 -18.82
C ASP A 239 3.85 -5.50 -20.07
N VAL A 240 2.77 -6.29 -19.94
CA VAL A 240 2.01 -6.77 -21.10
C VAL A 240 1.50 -5.60 -21.94
N HIS A 241 0.86 -4.61 -21.31
CA HIS A 241 0.34 -3.43 -22.01
C HIS A 241 1.44 -2.62 -22.73
N ARG A 242 2.66 -2.63 -22.18
CA ARG A 242 3.83 -1.95 -22.76
C ARG A 242 4.59 -2.81 -23.78
N GLY A 243 4.11 -4.00 -24.11
CA GLY A 243 4.77 -4.94 -25.03
C GLY A 243 6.01 -5.62 -24.45
N ARG A 244 6.27 -5.51 -23.14
CA ARG A 244 7.40 -6.14 -22.44
C ARG A 244 7.06 -7.58 -22.04
N LEU A 245 6.69 -8.40 -23.02
CA LEU A 245 6.10 -9.72 -22.81
C LEU A 245 7.03 -10.67 -22.03
N SER A 246 8.34 -10.65 -22.27
CA SER A 246 9.30 -11.50 -21.55
C SER A 246 9.35 -11.19 -20.04
N GLN A 247 9.31 -9.91 -19.65
CA GLN A 247 9.31 -9.49 -18.24
C GLN A 247 7.97 -9.84 -17.56
N ALA A 248 6.87 -9.64 -18.28
CA ALA A 248 5.55 -10.04 -17.81
C ALA A 248 5.47 -11.56 -17.59
N LEU A 249 5.97 -12.37 -18.51
CA LEU A 249 6.02 -13.83 -18.39
C LEU A 249 6.86 -14.27 -17.21
N GLN A 250 8.06 -13.72 -17.03
CA GLN A 250 8.90 -14.03 -15.87
C GLN A 250 8.16 -13.78 -14.54
N THR A 251 7.40 -12.69 -14.46
CA THR A 251 6.63 -12.34 -13.26
C THR A 251 5.42 -13.27 -13.09
N TYR A 252 4.63 -13.50 -14.13
CA TYR A 252 3.46 -14.37 -14.05
C TYR A 252 3.81 -15.84 -13.80
N SER A 253 4.91 -16.35 -14.34
CA SER A 253 5.36 -17.73 -14.09
C SER A 253 5.95 -17.92 -12.69
N SER A 254 6.47 -16.88 -12.04
CA SER A 254 7.07 -16.98 -10.70
C SER A 254 6.09 -16.79 -9.54
N LEU A 255 5.05 -15.96 -9.72
CA LEU A 255 4.06 -15.69 -8.67
C LEU A 255 3.30 -16.94 -8.13
N PRO A 256 2.90 -17.94 -8.94
CA PRO A 256 2.21 -19.15 -8.49
C PRO A 256 2.90 -19.86 -7.31
N ALA A 257 4.23 -19.96 -7.34
CA ALA A 257 5.01 -20.60 -6.28
C ALA A 257 4.86 -19.92 -4.92
N HIS A 258 4.48 -18.64 -4.88
CA HIS A 258 4.20 -17.91 -3.64
C HIS A 258 2.76 -18.10 -3.13
N TYR A 259 1.87 -18.63 -3.95
CA TYR A 259 0.45 -18.84 -3.64
C TYR A 259 0.13 -20.28 -3.24
N ALA A 260 0.79 -21.25 -3.88
CA ALA A 260 0.56 -22.68 -3.66
C ALA A 260 0.70 -23.11 -2.17
N PRO A 261 1.72 -22.68 -1.40
CA PRO A 261 1.86 -23.10 0.01
C PRO A 261 0.70 -22.67 0.92
N TYR A 262 -0.03 -21.62 0.52
CA TYR A 262 -1.14 -21.06 1.28
C TYR A 262 -2.51 -21.42 0.70
N LYS A 263 -2.56 -22.33 -0.30
CA LYS A 263 -3.78 -22.76 -0.99
C LYS A 263 -4.59 -21.59 -1.57
N TRP A 264 -3.90 -20.60 -2.14
CA TRP A 264 -4.57 -19.48 -2.83
C TRP A 264 -4.83 -19.81 -4.29
N SER A 265 -5.54 -20.90 -4.52
CA SER A 265 -5.64 -21.53 -5.84
C SER A 265 -6.29 -20.64 -6.90
N SER A 266 -7.21 -19.75 -6.49
CA SER A 266 -7.80 -18.76 -7.41
C SER A 266 -6.77 -17.76 -7.95
N LEU A 267 -5.86 -17.29 -7.09
CA LEU A 267 -4.80 -16.35 -7.48
C LEU A 267 -3.71 -17.07 -8.27
N GLU A 268 -3.39 -18.30 -7.88
CA GLU A 268 -2.49 -19.19 -8.61
C GLU A 268 -2.98 -19.45 -10.04
N SER A 269 -4.20 -19.98 -10.18
CA SER A 269 -4.86 -20.21 -11.47
C SER A 269 -4.95 -18.92 -12.29
N TYR A 270 -5.29 -17.79 -11.68
CA TYR A 270 -5.34 -16.51 -12.37
C TYR A 270 -3.96 -16.08 -12.91
N MET A 271 -2.87 -16.20 -12.13
CA MET A 271 -1.53 -15.86 -12.65
C MET A 271 -1.09 -16.81 -13.77
N LEU A 272 -1.36 -18.11 -13.64
CA LEU A 272 -1.04 -19.10 -14.67
C LEU A 272 -1.81 -18.82 -15.96
N LEU A 273 -3.10 -18.47 -15.85
CA LEU A 273 -3.91 -18.03 -16.97
C LEU A 273 -3.31 -16.79 -17.65
N ARG A 274 -2.88 -15.79 -16.88
CA ARG A 274 -2.23 -14.60 -17.44
C ARG A 274 -0.92 -14.92 -18.13
N ALA A 275 -0.14 -15.89 -17.63
CA ALA A 275 1.05 -16.37 -18.32
C ALA A 275 0.68 -17.00 -19.69
N ILE A 276 -0.30 -17.91 -19.74
CA ILE A 276 -0.76 -18.54 -21.00
C ILE A 276 -1.21 -17.48 -22.00
N GLN A 277 -2.06 -16.54 -21.59
CA GLN A 277 -2.53 -15.44 -22.44
C GLN A 277 -1.40 -14.53 -22.95
N THR A 278 -0.32 -14.40 -22.18
CA THR A 278 0.85 -13.60 -22.57
C THR A 278 1.69 -14.35 -23.61
N TYR A 279 1.77 -15.68 -23.53
CA TYR A 279 2.39 -16.50 -24.58
C TYR A 279 1.62 -16.37 -25.90
N ASP A 280 0.29 -16.41 -25.88
CA ASP A 280 -0.53 -16.27 -27.10
C ASP A 280 -0.44 -14.88 -27.75
N GLN A 281 -0.02 -13.84 -27.00
CA GLN A 281 0.22 -12.49 -27.53
C GLN A 281 1.64 -12.31 -28.09
N GLY A 282 2.58 -13.18 -27.73
CA GLY A 282 3.96 -13.10 -28.17
C GLY A 282 4.26 -14.03 -29.34
N GLU A 283 5.46 -13.89 -29.89
CA GLU A 283 6.04 -14.85 -30.85
C GLU A 283 6.82 -15.98 -30.15
N ASN A 284 6.70 -16.09 -28.82
CA ASN A 284 7.42 -17.09 -28.05
C ASN A 284 6.96 -18.48 -28.46
N ALA A 285 7.92 -19.36 -28.75
CA ALA A 285 7.63 -20.77 -28.93
C ALA A 285 6.93 -21.32 -27.67
N LYS A 286 5.91 -22.15 -27.86
CA LYS A 286 5.27 -22.92 -26.79
C LYS A 286 6.23 -24.03 -26.34
N ASP A 287 7.24 -23.61 -25.60
CA ASP A 287 8.36 -24.40 -25.11
C ASP A 287 8.01 -25.19 -23.82
N GLN A 288 9.01 -25.84 -23.24
CA GLN A 288 8.85 -26.60 -22.00
C GLN A 288 8.30 -25.74 -20.85
N GLN A 289 8.68 -24.47 -20.77
CA GLN A 289 8.16 -23.57 -19.73
C GLN A 289 6.66 -23.33 -19.93
N TRP A 290 6.21 -23.10 -21.16
CA TRP A 290 4.78 -22.99 -21.46
C TRP A 290 4.01 -24.26 -21.11
N ILE A 291 4.56 -25.44 -21.42
CA ILE A 291 3.97 -26.75 -21.08
C ILE A 291 3.76 -26.86 -19.57
N ASN A 292 4.79 -26.55 -18.77
CA ASN A 292 4.71 -26.60 -17.30
C ASN A 292 3.64 -25.65 -16.74
N VAL A 293 3.55 -24.43 -17.30
CA VAL A 293 2.53 -23.45 -16.92
C VAL A 293 1.13 -23.96 -17.27
N ALA A 294 0.94 -24.52 -18.46
CA ALA A 294 -0.34 -25.06 -18.91
C ALA A 294 -0.79 -26.25 -18.06
N LEU A 295 0.11 -27.19 -17.76
CA LEU A 295 -0.17 -28.33 -16.87
C LEU A 295 -0.52 -27.87 -15.45
N SER A 296 0.24 -26.92 -14.90
CA SER A 296 -0.04 -26.33 -13.59
C SER A 296 -1.39 -25.62 -13.54
N PHE A 297 -1.76 -24.92 -14.62
CA PHE A 297 -3.07 -24.29 -14.74
C PHE A 297 -4.19 -25.33 -14.75
N LEU A 298 -4.08 -26.36 -15.59
CA LEU A 298 -5.09 -27.42 -15.69
C LEU A 298 -5.25 -28.15 -14.35
N ARG A 299 -4.15 -28.43 -13.65
CA ARG A 299 -4.18 -28.98 -12.28
C ARG A 299 -4.98 -28.08 -11.36
N SER A 300 -4.59 -26.80 -11.23
CA SER A 300 -5.24 -25.85 -10.32
C SER A 300 -6.72 -25.63 -10.67
N TYR A 301 -7.05 -25.62 -11.96
CA TYR A 301 -8.41 -25.50 -12.48
C TYR A 301 -9.31 -26.68 -12.12
N VAL A 302 -8.77 -27.91 -12.14
CA VAL A 302 -9.51 -29.14 -11.82
C VAL A 302 -9.65 -29.36 -10.32
N THR A 303 -8.61 -29.07 -9.51
CA THR A 303 -8.60 -29.44 -8.09
C THR A 303 -9.30 -28.45 -7.16
N ASP A 304 -9.23 -27.14 -7.41
CA ASP A 304 -9.51 -26.13 -6.38
C ASP A 304 -10.55 -25.05 -6.77
N LEU A 305 -11.70 -25.44 -7.36
CA LEU A 305 -12.78 -24.50 -7.73
C LEU A 305 -12.35 -23.37 -8.69
N GLY A 306 -11.31 -23.57 -9.50
CA GLY A 306 -10.89 -22.60 -10.54
C GLY A 306 -11.98 -22.26 -11.57
N LYS A 307 -13.03 -23.09 -11.66
CA LYS A 307 -14.22 -22.89 -12.50
C LYS A 307 -15.03 -21.64 -12.14
N ASP A 308 -15.09 -21.24 -10.87
CA ASP A 308 -16.01 -20.20 -10.39
C ASP A 308 -15.49 -18.77 -10.61
N LEU A 309 -14.21 -18.59 -10.98
CA LEU A 309 -13.52 -17.30 -10.86
C LEU A 309 -12.96 -16.72 -12.16
N LEU A 310 -12.86 -17.50 -13.24
CA LEU A 310 -12.00 -17.12 -14.35
C LEU A 310 -12.72 -16.73 -15.63
N MET A 311 -13.96 -17.15 -15.83
CA MET A 311 -14.61 -17.07 -17.14
C MET A 311 -16.15 -17.18 -16.99
N GLN A 312 -16.94 -16.47 -17.80
CA GLN A 312 -18.40 -16.66 -17.83
C GLN A 312 -18.71 -18.08 -18.34
N GLU A 313 -19.59 -18.83 -17.64
CA GLU A 313 -19.80 -20.29 -17.75
C GLU A 313 -19.93 -20.89 -19.16
N GLY A 314 -20.29 -20.10 -20.18
CA GLY A 314 -20.40 -20.55 -21.58
C GLY A 314 -19.08 -20.70 -22.35
N ASP A 315 -18.00 -20.00 -21.97
CA ASP A 315 -16.75 -19.91 -22.75
C ASP A 315 -15.63 -20.83 -22.21
N ASN A 316 -15.86 -21.44 -21.04
CA ASN A 316 -14.83 -22.15 -20.27
C ASN A 316 -14.39 -23.43 -20.97
N THR A 317 -15.34 -24.19 -21.51
CA THR A 317 -15.07 -25.49 -22.15
C THR A 317 -14.26 -25.32 -23.43
N ILE A 318 -14.63 -24.34 -24.27
CA ILE A 318 -13.92 -24.04 -25.52
C ILE A 318 -12.51 -23.58 -25.22
N TYR A 319 -12.35 -22.71 -24.22
CA TYR A 319 -11.05 -22.20 -23.84
C TYR A 319 -10.11 -23.28 -23.29
N VAL A 320 -10.60 -24.14 -22.40
CA VAL A 320 -9.83 -25.27 -21.87
C VAL A 320 -9.48 -26.25 -22.99
N ASP A 321 -10.41 -26.53 -23.92
CA ASP A 321 -10.14 -27.39 -25.08
C ASP A 321 -9.00 -26.82 -25.94
N ASN A 322 -9.01 -25.51 -26.22
CA ASN A 322 -7.93 -24.84 -26.95
C ASN A 322 -6.57 -24.95 -26.25
N ILE A 323 -6.53 -24.86 -24.92
CA ILE A 323 -5.30 -25.07 -24.14
C ILE A 323 -4.83 -26.52 -24.28
N VAL A 324 -5.72 -27.50 -24.14
CA VAL A 324 -5.39 -28.93 -24.26
C VAL A 324 -4.90 -29.28 -25.67
N GLN A 325 -5.54 -28.73 -26.71
CA GLN A 325 -5.09 -28.90 -28.09
C GLN A 325 -3.71 -28.27 -28.32
N SER A 326 -3.49 -27.05 -27.83
CA SER A 326 -2.16 -26.40 -27.89
C SER A 326 -1.10 -27.21 -27.14
N LEU A 327 -1.48 -27.81 -26.01
CA LEU A 327 -0.60 -28.65 -25.19
C LEU A 327 -0.15 -29.90 -25.95
N ARG A 328 -1.11 -30.59 -26.58
CA ARG A 328 -0.82 -31.75 -27.44
C ARG A 328 0.10 -31.38 -28.60
N ALA A 329 -0.07 -30.21 -29.20
CA ALA A 329 0.79 -29.75 -30.29
C ALA A 329 2.20 -29.41 -29.79
N ALA A 330 2.32 -28.69 -28.66
CA ALA A 330 3.60 -28.31 -28.07
C ALA A 330 4.44 -29.53 -27.66
N VAL A 331 3.83 -30.49 -26.95
CA VAL A 331 4.52 -31.70 -26.47
C VAL A 331 5.10 -32.54 -27.61
N ARG A 332 4.44 -32.58 -28.78
CA ARG A 332 4.96 -33.31 -29.96
C ARG A 332 6.25 -32.71 -30.54
N ASN A 333 6.54 -31.45 -30.22
CA ASN A 333 7.68 -30.71 -30.76
C ASN A 333 8.82 -30.56 -29.73
N VAL A 334 8.71 -31.17 -28.54
CA VAL A 334 9.77 -31.14 -27.52
C VAL A 334 10.62 -32.40 -27.67
N ASP A 335 11.88 -32.22 -28.08
CA ASP A 335 12.83 -33.32 -28.33
C ASP A 335 13.41 -33.96 -27.05
N ALA A 336 13.08 -33.44 -25.87
CA ALA A 336 13.68 -33.86 -24.59
C ALA A 336 12.71 -34.72 -23.76
N ASP A 337 13.23 -35.80 -23.16
CA ASP A 337 12.52 -36.60 -22.16
C ASP A 337 12.07 -35.70 -21.00
N PHE A 338 10.77 -35.70 -20.76
CA PHE A 338 10.10 -34.82 -19.80
C PHE A 338 9.52 -35.66 -18.66
N THR A 339 10.04 -35.44 -17.45
CA THR A 339 9.55 -36.08 -16.22
C THR A 339 8.59 -35.15 -15.49
N GLU A 340 7.31 -35.51 -15.49
CA GLU A 340 6.29 -34.89 -14.63
C GLU A 340 5.77 -35.89 -13.60
N ALA A 341 5.47 -35.39 -12.41
CA ALA A 341 4.86 -36.20 -11.37
C ALA A 341 3.40 -36.50 -11.73
N ASP A 342 3.00 -37.76 -11.62
CA ASP A 342 1.65 -38.21 -12.00
C ASP A 342 0.54 -37.35 -11.38
N HIS A 343 -0.40 -36.94 -12.22
CA HIS A 343 -1.63 -36.28 -11.79
C HIS A 343 -2.74 -37.32 -11.65
N PRO A 344 -3.58 -37.28 -10.59
CA PRO A 344 -4.66 -38.26 -10.37
C PRO A 344 -5.81 -38.21 -11.40
N ALA A 345 -5.65 -37.53 -12.54
CA ALA A 345 -6.70 -37.36 -13.53
C ALA A 345 -6.34 -38.11 -14.82
N ILE A 346 -6.42 -39.44 -14.76
CA ILE A 346 -6.53 -40.27 -15.96
C ILE A 346 -7.98 -40.72 -16.05
N THR A 347 -8.69 -40.28 -17.09
CA THR A 347 -9.98 -40.88 -17.47
C THR A 347 -9.76 -41.66 -18.75
N ILE A 348 -9.74 -42.99 -18.64
CA ILE A 348 -9.76 -43.90 -19.78
C ILE A 348 -11.23 -44.17 -20.10
N GLN A 349 -11.68 -43.68 -21.26
CA GLN A 349 -12.95 -44.11 -21.83
C GLN A 349 -12.66 -45.21 -22.85
N PRO A 350 -12.99 -46.48 -22.57
CA PRO A 350 -12.88 -47.53 -23.58
C PRO A 350 -13.82 -47.19 -24.75
N PRO A 351 -13.43 -47.49 -26.01
CA PRO A 351 -14.31 -47.28 -27.15
C PRO A 351 -15.62 -48.05 -26.90
N ALA A 352 -16.75 -47.37 -27.11
CA ALA A 352 -18.05 -48.01 -27.03
C ALA A 352 -18.02 -49.26 -27.93
N MET A 353 -18.29 -50.43 -27.33
CA MET A 353 -18.46 -51.64 -28.11
C MET A 353 -19.56 -51.36 -29.12
N ARG A 354 -19.23 -51.43 -30.41
CA ARG A 354 -20.23 -51.45 -31.48
C ARG A 354 -21.09 -52.69 -31.22
N GLU A 355 -22.38 -52.49 -31.02
CA GLU A 355 -23.38 -53.57 -30.95
C GLU A 355 -23.38 -54.43 -32.22
#